data_AF-A0A329WP85-F1
#
_entry.id   AF-A0A329WP85-F1
#
_cell.length_a   1.000
_cell.length_b   1.000
_cell.length_c   1.000
_cell.angle_alpha   90.00
_cell.angle_beta   90.00
_cell.angle_gamma   90.00
#
_symmetry.space_group_name_H-M   'P 1'
#
loop_
_entity.id
_entity.type
_entity.pdbx_description
1 polymer ?
#
loop_
_entity_poly.entity_id
_entity_poly.type
_entity_poly.pdbx_seq_one_letter_code
_entity_poly.pdbx_strand_id
1 'polypeptide(L)'
;RDEKSERFGFGLRASYSHGAGRLSVLSLLATLSSVVLWLIGFYAENKGIHLNYQANSIKSRRVISHLTLAENVLRHSPLILFEIVLNKTLKHLAKIYQSMVLIY
;
A
#
# COMPACT_ATOMS: atom_id res chain seq x y z
N ARG A 1 0.62 9.79 0.44
CA ARG A 1 1.96 10.07 -0.14
C ARG A 1 1.72 10.95 -1.36
N ASP A 2 2.60 11.92 -1.66
CA ASP A 2 2.38 12.87 -2.78
C ASP A 2 2.55 12.16 -4.14
N GLU A 3 1.47 12.06 -4.91
CA GLU A 3 1.48 11.48 -6.27
C GLU A 3 2.45 12.20 -7.21
N LYS A 4 2.75 13.47 -6.93
CA LYS A 4 3.60 14.33 -7.75
C LYS A 4 5.09 14.10 -7.49
N SER A 5 5.45 13.47 -6.37
CA SER A 5 6.85 13.20 -6.02
C SER A 5 7.39 12.02 -6.82
N GLU A 6 8.56 12.20 -7.44
CA GLU A 6 9.26 11.13 -8.18
C GLU A 6 9.91 10.12 -7.25
N ARG A 7 10.59 10.61 -6.22
CA ARG A 7 11.35 9.76 -5.29
C ARG A 7 10.45 9.05 -4.29
N PHE A 8 9.33 9.69 -3.93
CA PHE A 8 8.46 9.23 -2.87
C PHE A 8 7.00 9.17 -3.31
N GLY A 9 6.71 8.92 -4.58
CA GLY A 9 5.34 8.89 -5.10
C GLY A 9 5.29 8.17 -6.43
N PHE A 10 4.27 8.46 -7.22
CA PHE A 10 4.12 7.88 -8.57
C PHE A 10 4.82 8.71 -9.66
N GLY A 11 5.54 9.76 -9.27
CA GLY A 11 6.33 10.57 -10.21
C GLY A 11 5.50 11.24 -11.29
N LEU A 12 4.27 11.66 -10.99
CA LEU A 12 3.41 12.29 -12.01
C LEU A 12 4.05 13.54 -12.64
N ARG A 13 4.96 14.22 -11.93
CA ARG A 13 5.76 15.34 -12.48
C ARG A 13 6.75 14.91 -13.58
N ALA A 14 7.31 13.70 -13.48
CA ALA A 14 8.20 13.14 -14.51
C ALA A 14 7.47 12.79 -15.81
N SER A 15 6.14 12.80 -15.83
CA SER A 15 5.37 12.48 -17.03
C SER A 15 5.34 13.60 -18.08
N TYR A 16 5.81 14.81 -17.73
CA TYR A 16 5.83 16.03 -18.55
C TYR A 16 4.53 16.28 -19.35
N SER A 17 3.39 15.84 -18.81
CA SER A 17 2.11 15.92 -19.50
C SER A 17 1.47 17.28 -19.31
N HIS A 18 1.19 17.97 -20.42
CA HIS A 18 0.49 19.26 -20.43
C HIS A 18 -1.01 19.13 -20.73
N GLY A 19 -1.47 17.95 -21.16
CA GLY A 19 -2.88 17.69 -21.45
C GLY A 19 -3.66 17.23 -20.21
N ALA A 20 -4.73 17.94 -19.86
CA ALA A 20 -5.58 17.62 -18.71
C ALA A 20 -6.10 16.18 -18.74
N GLY A 21 -6.54 15.68 -19.90
CA GLY A 21 -7.03 14.30 -20.04
C GLY A 21 -5.97 13.24 -19.71
N ARG A 22 -4.71 13.44 -20.12
CA ARG A 22 -3.61 12.52 -19.81
C ARG A 22 -3.27 12.53 -18.32
N LEU A 23 -3.26 13.72 -17.70
CA LEU A 23 -3.06 13.85 -16.25
C LEU A 23 -4.17 13.17 -15.45
N SER A 24 -5.43 13.27 -15.89
CA SER A 24 -6.56 12.57 -15.25
C SER A 24 -6.40 11.06 -15.28
N VAL A 25 -6.01 10.49 -16.42
CA VAL A 25 -5.75 9.04 -16.54
C VAL A 25 -4.57 8.61 -15.65
N LEU A 26 -3.49 9.40 -15.62
CA LEU A 26 -2.33 9.08 -14.79
C LEU A 26 -2.63 9.18 -13.29
N SER A 27 -3.43 10.17 -12.86
CA SER A 27 -3.89 10.26 -11.46
C SER A 27 -4.83 9.10 -11.10
N LEU A 28 -5.71 8.69 -12.02
CA LEU A 28 -6.52 7.48 -11.83
C LEU A 28 -5.64 6.23 -11.67
N LEU A 29 -4.62 6.04 -12.51
CA LEU A 29 -3.69 4.92 -12.37
C LEU A 29 -2.89 4.99 -11.06
N ALA A 30 -2.44 6.18 -10.66
CA ALA A 30 -1.72 6.39 -9.40
C ALA A 30 -2.60 6.07 -8.19
N THR A 31 -3.88 6.46 -8.20
CA THR A 31 -4.82 6.16 -7.12
C THR A 31 -5.15 4.67 -7.04
N LEU A 32 -5.42 4.01 -8.17
CA LEU A 32 -5.62 2.55 -8.21
C LEU A 32 -4.38 1.80 -7.70
N SER A 33 -3.19 2.21 -8.15
CA SER A 33 -1.93 1.63 -7.70
C SER A 33 -1.71 1.84 -6.20
N SER A 34 -2.10 3.01 -5.66
CA SER A 34 -2.06 3.29 -4.23
C SER A 34 -2.95 2.35 -3.43
N VAL A 35 -4.18 2.08 -3.91
CA VAL A 35 -5.11 1.15 -3.25
C VAL A 35 -4.54 -0.26 -3.24
N VAL A 36 -3.99 -0.72 -4.36
CA VAL A 36 -3.35 -2.06 -4.44
C VAL A 36 -2.17 -2.16 -3.49
N LEU A 37 -1.25 -1.19 -3.50
CA LEU A 37 -0.12 -1.17 -2.57
C LEU A 37 -0.56 -1.13 -1.11
N TRP A 38 -1.63 -0.38 -0.80
CA TRP A 38 -2.18 -0.33 0.54
C TRP A 38 -2.71 -1.70 0.99
N LEU A 39 -3.43 -2.43 0.12
CA LEU A 39 -3.94 -3.78 0.42
C LEU A 39 -2.81 -4.79 0.62
N ILE A 40 -1.75 -4.71 -0.20
CA ILE A 40 -0.55 -5.56 -0.05
C ILE A 40 0.13 -5.28 1.28
N GLY A 41 0.32 -4.00 1.62
CA GLY A 41 0.95 -3.59 2.86
C GLY A 41 0.12 -3.96 4.08
N PHE A 42 -1.21 -3.91 3.98
CA PHE A 42 -2.11 -4.38 5.03
C PHE A 42 -2.02 -5.89 5.22
N TYR A 43 -2.01 -6.67 4.14
CA TYR A 43 -1.80 -8.11 4.22
C TYR A 43 -0.45 -8.47 4.85
N ALA A 44 0.62 -7.82 4.41
CA ALA A 44 1.97 -8.03 4.94
C ALA A 44 2.08 -7.66 6.42
N GLU A 45 1.40 -6.59 6.84
CA GLU A 45 1.33 -6.22 8.25
C GLU A 45 0.63 -7.30 9.08
N ASN A 46 -0.53 -7.77 8.65
CA ASN A 46 -1.30 -8.81 9.35
C ASN A 46 -0.57 -10.17 9.41
N LYS A 47 0.28 -10.48 8.43
CA LYS A 47 1.17 -11.65 8.48
C LYS A 47 2.42 -11.44 9.34
N GLY A 48 2.64 -10.26 9.92
CA GLY A 48 3.84 -9.95 10.71
C GLY A 48 5.11 -9.71 9.89
N ILE A 49 5.02 -9.71 8.55
CA ILE A 49 6.16 -9.54 7.63
C ILE A 49 6.82 -8.18 7.84
N HIS A 50 6.05 -7.17 8.26
CA HIS A 50 6.52 -5.82 8.53
C HIS A 50 7.68 -5.76 9.53
N LEU A 51 7.81 -6.73 10.44
CA LEU A 51 8.89 -6.78 11.43
C LEU A 51 10.26 -7.01 10.79
N ASN A 52 10.33 -7.72 9.67
CA ASN A 52 11.58 -7.98 8.95
C ASN A 52 12.11 -6.75 8.22
N TYR A 53 11.25 -5.75 8.00
CA TYR A 53 11.59 -4.50 7.32
C TYR A 53 11.86 -3.36 8.31
N GLN A 54 11.69 -3.59 9.62
CA GLN A 54 11.96 -2.60 10.65
C GLN A 54 13.35 -2.83 11.25
N ALA A 55 14.19 -1.80 11.18
CA ALA A 55 15.47 -1.80 11.89
C ALA A 55 15.32 -1.51 13.40
N ASN A 56 14.18 -0.94 13.80
CA ASN A 56 13.91 -0.58 15.19
C ASN A 56 13.39 -1.77 15.99
N SER A 57 13.74 -1.83 17.27
CA SER A 57 13.30 -2.88 18.21
C SER A 57 11.83 -2.78 18.63
N ILE A 58 11.13 -1.71 18.23
CA ILE A 58 9.73 -1.45 18.60
C ILE A 58 8.81 -2.36 17.77
N LYS A 59 8.15 -3.32 18.43
CA LYS A 59 7.20 -4.26 17.79
C LYS A 59 5.74 -4.00 18.16
N SER A 60 5.48 -3.05 19.06
CA SER A 60 4.14 -2.76 19.59
C SER A 60 3.26 -1.91 18.66
N ARG A 61 3.85 -1.29 17.65
CA ARG A 61 3.16 -0.40 16.71
C ARG A 61 3.77 -0.47 15.33
N ARG A 62 2.95 -0.14 14.33
CA ARG A 62 3.43 0.08 12.97
C ARG A 62 4.38 1.27 12.92
N VAL A 63 5.57 1.05 12.35
CA VAL A 63 6.56 2.10 12.09
C VAL A 63 6.56 2.54 10.63
N ILE A 64 6.43 1.59 9.70
CA ILE A 64 6.51 1.83 8.25
C ILE A 64 5.10 1.88 7.66
N SER A 65 4.84 2.82 6.75
CA SER A 65 3.53 2.92 6.08
C SER A 65 3.24 1.68 5.22
N HIS A 66 1.96 1.34 5.02
CA HIS A 66 1.58 0.21 4.16
C HIS A 66 2.14 0.32 2.74
N LEU A 67 2.18 1.53 2.16
CA LEU A 67 2.71 1.76 0.83
C LEU A 67 4.20 1.41 0.75
N THR A 68 5.00 1.91 1.69
CA THR A 68 6.45 1.64 1.75
C THR A 68 6.73 0.18 2.09
N LEU A 69 5.94 -0.42 2.98
CA LEU A 69 6.04 -1.84 3.28
C LEU A 69 5.76 -2.68 2.04
N ALA A 70 4.69 -2.38 1.31
CA ALA A 70 4.33 -3.09 0.08
C ALA A 70 5.41 -2.93 -0.99
N GLU A 71 5.93 -1.72 -1.23
CA GLU A 71 7.04 -1.47 -2.15
C GLU A 71 8.26 -2.34 -1.79
N ASN A 72 8.64 -2.37 -0.50
CA ASN A 72 9.76 -3.17 -0.04
C ASN A 72 9.51 -4.67 -0.18
N VAL A 73 8.31 -5.14 0.19
CA VAL A 73 7.93 -6.54 0.06
C VAL A 73 7.95 -6.98 -1.41
N LEU A 74 7.39 -6.17 -2.32
CA LEU A 74 7.39 -6.47 -3.75
C LEU A 74 8.79 -6.48 -4.34
N ARG A 75 9.68 -5.60 -3.85
CA ARG A 75 11.09 -5.58 -4.28
C ARG A 75 11.85 -6.85 -3.90
N HIS A 76 11.56 -7.42 -2.73
CA HIS A 76 12.27 -8.62 -2.25
C HIS A 76 11.57 -9.93 -2.62
N SER A 77 10.23 -9.93 -2.75
CA SER A 77 9.42 -11.11 -3.04
C SER A 77 8.22 -10.74 -3.91
N PRO A 78 8.42 -10.59 -5.23
CA PRO A 78 7.34 -10.20 -6.15
C PRO A 78 6.26 -11.29 -6.27
N LEU A 79 6.60 -12.55 -6.02
CA LEU A 79 5.68 -13.69 -6.08
C LEU A 79 4.59 -13.65 -5.01
N ILE A 80 4.78 -12.84 -3.95
CA ILE A 80 3.75 -12.68 -2.92
C ILE A 80 2.43 -12.16 -3.50
N LEU A 81 2.47 -11.47 -4.65
CA LEU A 81 1.27 -11.04 -5.37
C LEU A 81 0.34 -12.20 -5.71
N PHE A 82 0.88 -13.36 -6.07
CA PHE A 82 0.10 -14.57 -6.35
C PHE A 82 -0.45 -15.21 -5.07
N GLU A 83 0.23 -15.01 -3.93
CA GLU A 83 -0.23 -15.48 -2.63
C GLU A 83 -1.27 -14.59 -1.98
N ILE A 84 -1.45 -13.35 -2.47
CA ILE A 84 -2.45 -12.44 -1.94
C ILE A 84 -3.83 -12.89 -2.40
N VAL A 85 -4.46 -13.67 -1.53
CA VAL A 85 -5.87 -14.01 -1.67
C VAL A 85 -6.70 -12.79 -1.31
N LEU A 86 -6.97 -11.92 -2.29
CA LEU A 86 -7.67 -10.64 -2.13
C LEU A 86 -8.96 -10.78 -1.29
N ASN A 87 -9.75 -11.83 -1.54
CA ASN A 87 -10.96 -12.13 -0.78
C ASN A 87 -10.71 -12.34 0.72
N LYS A 88 -9.60 -13.01 1.08
CA LYS A 88 -9.24 -13.23 2.48
C LYS A 88 -8.83 -11.91 3.14
N THR A 89 -8.05 -11.11 2.42
CA THR A 89 -7.60 -9.78 2.87
C THR A 89 -8.79 -8.84 3.11
N LEU A 90 -9.73 -8.79 2.16
CA LEU A 90 -10.93 -7.97 2.25
C LEU A 90 -11.87 -8.43 3.37
N LYS A 91 -12.07 -9.75 3.55
CA LYS A 91 -12.85 -10.28 4.69
C LYS A 91 -12.22 -9.91 6.03
N HIS A 92 -10.89 -9.96 6.13
CA HIS A 92 -10.20 -9.57 7.34
C HIS A 92 -10.34 -8.08 7.62
N LEU A 93 -10.19 -7.25 6.59
CA LEU A 93 -10.42 -5.82 6.69
C LEU A 93 -11.85 -5.49 7.13
N ALA A 94 -12.85 -6.14 6.52
CA ALA A 94 -14.26 -5.96 6.88
C ALA A 94 -14.52 -6.33 8.34
N LYS A 95 -13.92 -7.42 8.84
CA LYS A 95 -14.01 -7.82 10.24
C LYS A 95 -13.42 -6.78 11.19
N ILE A 96 -12.24 -6.24 10.87
CA ILE A 96 -11.60 -5.18 11.67
C ILE A 96 -12.47 -3.93 11.67
N TYR A 97 -12.98 -3.52 10.50
CA TYR A 97 -13.85 -2.36 10.39
C TYR A 97 -15.15 -2.52 11.20
N GLN A 98 -15.82 -3.67 11.08
CA GLN A 98 -17.00 -3.98 11.89
C GLN A 98 -16.69 -3.92 13.40
N SER A 99 -15.55 -4.48 13.83
CA SER A 99 -15.16 -4.40 15.24
C SER A 99 -14.86 -2.97 15.69
N MET A 100 -14.34 -2.10 14.83
CA MET A 100 -14.12 -0.69 15.18
C MET A 100 -15.42 0.10 15.24
N VAL A 101 -16.35 -0.15 14.31
CA VAL A 101 -17.65 0.54 14.26
C VAL A 101 -18.55 0.12 15.41
N LEU A 102 -18.54 -1.15 15.81
CA LEU A 102 -19.37 -1.68 16.91
C LEU A 102 -18.86 -1.33 18.32
N ILE A 103 -17.69 -0.68 18.43
CA ILE A 103 -17.18 -0.14 19.71
C ILE A 103 -17.79 1.25 20.00
N TYR A 104 -18.44 1.88 19.02
CA TYR A 104 -19.22 3.12 19.16
C TYR A 104 -20.72 2.82 19.15
#